data_AF-A0A8J4XAX9-F1
#
_entry.id   AF-A0A8J4XAX9-F1
#
_cell.length_a   1.000
_cell.length_b   1.000
_cell.length_c   1.000
_cell.angle_alpha   90.00
_cell.angle_beta   90.00
_cell.angle_gamma   90.00
#
_symmetry.space_group_name_H-M   'P 1'
#
loop_
_entity.id
_entity.type
_entity.pdbx_description
1 polymer ?
#
loop_
_entity_poly.entity_id
_entity_poly.type
_entity_poly.pdbx_seq_one_letter_code
_entity_poly.pdbx_strand_id
1 'polypeptide(L)'
;MNGMEATDSPVITPLLQTDKNKMQSEDTIDCITEVEDHVTLPTIVGCDETELIDTQSEDGIDPSNIPVDVQKEEAVLFDVSDSGKSFEDNGQENSGEFVVAVLARGKLEEPGVCANRIPSPLSESHLEASSHSDEDVTAESWRRHRKHVFVLSEAGKPIYSRYGSEEALSSTMGVMMALVSFIQSGDNVIRSVYSDEHTVVFMQQGPLVLVSVSSTHQSEQQLRSELLYVYNQIVSMLTQASITRIFEHKKNYDLRRLLAGSEKILDGLLNLVDFDPSFLLSAVHCLPISSSFRDSLSQILQKAITPNLVFSILIAKNKLLTIAQEKMVIEDAKLDPADLHLLLNLIGASSAFQAGEIWTPICLPSFNPDCYFYAYISYLDPPECTVCLLLLSTDNEAFYAVAECKRKIEEAMQAQNALSSIAKAQSYRVSQVGVSDLRHFMYKPFDVPDNHHQLIQFTSPEMEAPYDSQEEKMRLLDLYRDMHGRIHNASRPLKLIYHVAARETLLAW
;
A
#
# COMPACT_ATOMS: atom_id res chain seq x y z
N MET A 1 -73.45 13.76 40.72
CA MET A 1 -72.61 14.13 41.88
C MET A 1 -71.17 13.79 41.54
N ASN A 2 -70.23 14.65 41.13
CA ASN A 2 -70.12 16.07 40.76
C ASN A 2 -68.94 16.09 39.75
N GLY A 3 -68.90 16.74 38.59
CA GLY A 3 -69.85 17.34 37.65
C GLY A 3 -69.24 17.15 36.23
N MET A 4 -70.00 16.69 35.25
CA MET A 4 -70.61 17.50 34.16
C MET A 4 -69.53 18.15 33.25
N GLU A 5 -69.15 17.54 32.12
CA GLU A 5 -69.79 17.65 30.77
C GLU A 5 -69.88 19.13 30.30
N ALA A 6 -69.56 19.56 29.07
CA ALA A 6 -69.69 18.97 27.74
C ALA A 6 -68.90 19.88 26.73
N THR A 7 -68.21 19.34 25.72
CA THR A 7 -68.56 19.25 24.28
C THR A 7 -68.25 20.45 23.36
N ASP A 8 -67.50 20.12 22.30
CA ASP A 8 -67.56 20.53 20.87
C ASP A 8 -67.29 21.97 20.37
N SER A 9 -66.17 22.09 19.61
CA SER A 9 -65.97 22.49 18.18
C SER A 9 -66.86 23.57 17.52
N PRO A 10 -66.51 24.17 16.33
CA PRO A 10 -65.24 24.55 15.67
C PRO A 10 -65.27 26.01 15.08
N VAL A 11 -64.39 26.38 14.11
CA VAL A 11 -64.56 27.35 12.97
C VAL A 11 -63.58 28.57 12.85
N ILE A 12 -62.75 28.51 11.79
CA ILE A 12 -62.37 29.49 10.71
C ILE A 12 -61.76 30.89 11.03
N THR A 13 -60.66 31.16 10.30
CA THR A 13 -59.80 32.35 10.08
C THR A 13 -60.51 33.64 9.61
N PRO A 14 -59.85 34.82 9.73
CA PRO A 14 -59.46 35.54 8.49
C PRO A 14 -58.13 36.33 8.53
N LEU A 15 -57.71 36.74 7.32
CA LEU A 15 -56.50 37.44 6.84
C LEU A 15 -56.58 39.00 6.90
N LEU A 16 -55.45 39.63 6.49
CA LEU A 16 -55.18 41.03 6.06
C LEU A 16 -54.79 42.03 7.19
N GLN A 17 -53.83 42.97 7.06
CA GLN A 17 -53.11 43.53 5.89
C GLN A 17 -51.85 44.32 6.29
N THR A 18 -50.94 44.37 5.32
CA THR A 18 -49.71 45.16 5.05
C THR A 18 -49.58 46.62 5.49
N ASP A 19 -48.33 47.03 5.78
CA ASP A 19 -47.53 48.11 5.13
C ASP A 19 -46.26 48.36 5.97
N LYS A 20 -45.09 48.83 5.51
CA LYS A 20 -44.34 48.93 4.25
C LYS A 20 -42.99 49.60 4.60
N ASN A 21 -41.97 49.36 3.76
CA ASN A 21 -40.70 50.11 3.58
C ASN A 21 -39.57 49.94 4.60
N LYS A 22 -38.27 49.91 4.24
CA LYS A 22 -37.44 49.80 3.00
C LYS A 22 -35.99 49.98 3.54
N MET A 23 -34.93 49.25 3.16
CA MET A 23 -34.05 49.48 1.99
C MET A 23 -32.83 48.52 2.17
N GLN A 24 -32.61 47.55 1.26
CA GLN A 24 -31.52 47.42 0.25
C GLN A 24 -30.10 47.26 0.83
N SER A 25 -29.17 46.40 0.36
CA SER A 25 -28.96 45.57 -0.85
C SER A 25 -27.82 44.56 -0.49
N GLU A 26 -27.47 43.47 -1.16
CA GLU A 26 -27.33 43.19 -2.60
C GLU A 26 -27.14 41.66 -2.80
N ASP A 27 -27.88 41.06 -3.72
CA ASP A 27 -27.73 39.68 -4.21
C ASP A 27 -26.72 39.65 -5.36
N THR A 28 -25.84 38.64 -5.40
CA THR A 28 -25.18 38.21 -6.65
C THR A 28 -25.50 36.74 -6.90
N ILE A 29 -26.31 36.53 -7.92
CA ILE A 29 -26.66 35.27 -8.56
C ILE A 29 -25.53 34.93 -9.52
N ASP A 30 -24.89 33.76 -9.40
CA ASP A 30 -24.03 33.23 -10.45
C ASP A 30 -24.74 32.12 -11.22
N CYS A 31 -24.90 32.39 -12.51
CA CYS A 31 -25.54 31.55 -13.52
C CYS A 31 -24.66 30.35 -13.88
N ILE A 32 -25.25 29.16 -13.89
CA ILE A 32 -24.68 27.97 -14.52
C ILE A 32 -24.95 28.10 -16.03
N THR A 33 -23.89 28.29 -16.81
CA THR A 33 -23.94 28.14 -18.27
C THR A 33 -23.51 26.73 -18.63
N GLU A 34 -24.46 25.92 -19.11
CA GLU A 34 -24.20 24.68 -19.83
C GLU A 34 -23.58 25.03 -21.19
N VAL A 35 -22.38 24.50 -21.46
CA VAL A 35 -21.76 24.54 -22.78
C VAL A 35 -21.63 23.09 -23.25
N GLU A 36 -22.50 22.70 -24.17
CA GLU A 36 -22.29 21.51 -25.00
C GLU A 36 -21.22 21.86 -26.04
N ASP A 37 -20.10 21.13 -26.05
CA ASP A 37 -19.18 21.16 -27.19
C ASP A 37 -18.75 19.74 -27.57
N HIS A 38 -19.02 19.44 -28.84
CA HIS A 38 -18.63 18.25 -29.57
C HIS A 38 -17.11 18.21 -29.75
N VAL A 39 -16.45 17.17 -29.22
CA VAL A 39 -15.06 16.84 -29.59
C VAL A 39 -15.05 15.53 -30.35
N THR A 40 -14.97 15.63 -31.68
CA THR A 40 -14.64 14.54 -32.60
C THR A 40 -13.16 14.15 -32.44
N LEU A 41 -12.90 12.91 -32.03
CA LEU A 41 -11.57 12.29 -32.06
C LEU A 41 -11.25 11.80 -33.49
N PRO A 42 -10.02 11.99 -34.01
CA PRO A 42 -9.64 11.51 -35.33
C PRO A 42 -9.38 9.99 -35.32
N THR A 43 -10.03 9.28 -36.25
CA THR A 43 -9.81 7.87 -36.59
C THR A 43 -8.49 7.73 -37.35
N ILE A 44 -7.56 6.90 -36.86
CA ILE A 44 -6.37 6.48 -37.60
C ILE A 44 -6.67 5.13 -38.27
N VAL A 45 -6.41 5.08 -39.58
CA VAL A 45 -6.63 3.96 -40.49
C VAL A 45 -5.27 3.39 -40.94
N GLY A 46 -5.17 2.05 -41.02
CA GLY A 46 -4.14 1.30 -41.75
C GLY A 46 -2.91 0.93 -40.92
N CYS A 47 -2.30 -0.25 -41.01
CA CYS A 47 -2.30 -1.24 -42.09
C CYS A 47 -1.98 -2.66 -41.59
N ASP A 48 -2.35 -3.60 -42.44
CA ASP A 48 -2.09 -5.05 -42.47
C ASP A 48 -0.65 -5.46 -42.10
N GLU A 49 -0.52 -6.55 -41.33
CA GLU A 49 0.67 -7.40 -41.33
C GLU A 49 0.33 -8.80 -41.84
N THR A 50 1.03 -9.14 -42.92
CA THR A 50 1.07 -10.41 -43.62
C THR A 50 1.82 -11.48 -42.82
N GLU A 51 1.29 -12.70 -42.86
CA GLU A 51 1.98 -13.96 -42.57
C GLU A 51 3.33 -14.07 -43.31
N LEU A 52 4.26 -14.86 -42.77
CA LEU A 52 4.87 -16.03 -43.43
C LEU A 52 6.06 -16.62 -42.60
N ILE A 53 5.89 -17.89 -42.23
CA ILE A 53 6.80 -19.04 -42.40
C ILE A 53 7.97 -19.29 -41.42
N ASP A 54 7.84 -20.47 -40.80
CA ASP A 54 8.83 -21.39 -40.21
C ASP A 54 10.11 -21.63 -41.03
N THR A 55 11.24 -21.73 -40.34
CA THR A 55 12.27 -22.73 -40.68
C THR A 55 12.97 -23.26 -39.43
N GLN A 56 12.92 -24.58 -39.28
CA GLN A 56 13.75 -25.41 -38.41
C GLN A 56 15.18 -25.51 -38.94
N SER A 57 16.17 -25.63 -38.05
CA SER A 57 17.29 -26.57 -38.23
C SER A 57 18.05 -26.79 -36.92
N GLU A 58 18.20 -28.07 -36.61
CA GLU A 58 19.02 -28.69 -35.57
C GLU A 58 20.52 -28.45 -35.81
N ASP A 59 21.33 -28.44 -34.74
CA ASP A 59 22.46 -29.37 -34.58
C ASP A 59 23.15 -29.16 -33.23
N GLY A 60 23.29 -30.24 -32.47
CA GLY A 60 24.07 -30.30 -31.24
C GLY A 60 25.53 -30.68 -31.49
N ILE A 61 26.40 -30.37 -30.53
CA ILE A 61 27.66 -31.07 -30.20
C ILE A 61 28.00 -30.73 -28.73
N ASP A 62 28.30 -31.77 -27.97
CA ASP A 62 28.79 -31.79 -26.57
C ASP A 62 30.22 -32.44 -26.57
N PRO A 63 30.96 -32.56 -25.46
CA PRO A 63 31.83 -31.56 -24.82
C PRO A 63 33.30 -32.03 -24.70
N SER A 64 34.22 -31.16 -24.23
CA SER A 64 35.15 -31.44 -23.11
C SER A 64 36.29 -30.41 -22.94
N ASN A 65 36.59 -30.11 -21.65
CA ASN A 65 37.89 -29.74 -21.04
C ASN A 65 38.41 -28.30 -21.31
N ILE A 66 38.81 -27.42 -20.34
CA ILE A 66 39.39 -27.44 -18.97
C ILE A 66 39.34 -25.95 -18.42
N PRO A 67 39.88 -25.55 -17.25
CA PRO A 67 39.56 -25.79 -15.82
C PRO A 67 38.94 -24.58 -15.07
N VAL A 68 38.52 -24.92 -13.85
CA VAL A 68 37.98 -24.16 -12.71
C VAL A 68 38.88 -23.03 -12.17
N ASP A 69 38.29 -21.88 -11.83
CA ASP A 69 38.59 -21.11 -10.62
C ASP A 69 37.32 -20.37 -10.17
N VAL A 70 36.67 -20.86 -9.11
CA VAL A 70 35.45 -20.26 -8.54
C VAL A 70 35.73 -19.97 -7.06
N GLN A 71 35.81 -18.69 -6.75
CA GLN A 71 35.71 -18.18 -5.39
C GLN A 71 34.26 -18.35 -4.94
N LYS A 72 34.09 -19.07 -3.83
CA LYS A 72 32.81 -19.41 -3.22
C LYS A 72 32.33 -18.20 -2.42
N GLU A 73 31.24 -17.56 -2.87
CA GLU A 73 30.47 -16.66 -2.00
C GLU A 73 29.54 -17.52 -1.12
N GLU A 74 29.54 -17.23 0.18
CA GLU A 74 28.73 -17.94 1.17
C GLU A 74 27.26 -17.52 1.07
N ALA A 75 26.41 -18.41 0.57
CA ALA A 75 24.97 -18.34 0.80
C ALA A 75 24.67 -18.73 2.26
N VAL A 76 23.91 -17.90 2.99
CA VAL A 76 23.41 -18.26 4.32
C VAL A 76 22.25 -19.23 4.15
N LEU A 77 22.57 -20.51 3.99
CA LEU A 77 21.62 -21.62 4.03
C LEU A 77 21.60 -22.20 5.45
N PHE A 78 20.50 -22.05 6.19
CA PHE A 78 20.36 -22.72 7.49
C PHE A 78 19.86 -24.16 7.28
N ASP A 79 20.73 -25.13 7.57
CA ASP A 79 20.45 -26.57 7.57
C ASP A 79 19.78 -27.00 8.89
N VAL A 80 18.68 -27.74 8.78
CA VAL A 80 17.89 -28.25 9.90
C VAL A 80 18.37 -29.66 10.22
N SER A 81 19.32 -29.81 11.14
CA SER A 81 19.52 -31.05 11.91
C SER A 81 20.62 -30.92 12.95
N ASP A 82 20.29 -30.47 14.17
CA ASP A 82 20.74 -31.12 15.41
C ASP A 82 20.11 -30.45 16.64
N SER A 83 19.14 -31.10 17.27
CA SER A 83 18.93 -31.10 18.73
C SER A 83 17.75 -31.99 19.07
N GLY A 84 18.00 -33.30 19.10
CA GLY A 84 17.09 -34.24 19.73
C GLY A 84 17.02 -33.99 21.24
N LYS A 85 15.84 -33.58 21.73
CA LYS A 85 15.31 -33.92 23.07
C LYS A 85 13.80 -33.64 23.15
N SER A 86 13.04 -34.71 22.89
CA SER A 86 11.71 -35.04 23.40
C SER A 86 10.77 -33.89 23.80
N PHE A 87 9.87 -33.51 22.89
CA PHE A 87 8.49 -33.14 23.23
C PHE A 87 7.56 -33.77 22.20
N GLU A 88 6.47 -34.35 22.69
CA GLU A 88 5.47 -35.09 21.93
C GLU A 88 4.66 -34.18 20.99
N ASP A 89 4.59 -34.61 19.74
CA ASP A 89 3.51 -34.49 18.75
C ASP A 89 2.48 -33.35 18.91
N ASN A 90 2.65 -32.30 18.10
CA ASN A 90 1.55 -31.61 17.41
C ASN A 90 2.14 -30.84 16.22
N GLY A 91 1.86 -31.34 15.02
CA GLY A 91 2.42 -30.86 13.77
C GLY A 91 1.98 -29.46 13.32
N GLN A 92 2.79 -28.96 12.38
CA GLN A 92 2.73 -27.71 11.62
C GLN A 92 3.47 -26.54 12.26
N GLU A 93 4.75 -26.41 11.88
CA GLU A 93 5.59 -25.24 12.14
C GLU A 93 4.88 -23.98 11.64
N ASN A 94 4.80 -22.98 12.51
CA ASN A 94 4.01 -21.77 12.31
C ASN A 94 4.79 -20.83 11.37
N SER A 95 4.68 -21.04 10.05
CA SER A 95 5.45 -20.30 9.02
C SER A 95 5.39 -18.77 9.16
N GLY A 96 4.33 -18.22 9.75
CA GLY A 96 4.24 -16.78 10.06
C GLY A 96 5.23 -16.30 11.14
N GLU A 97 5.57 -17.13 12.12
CA GLU A 97 6.60 -16.83 13.12
C GLU A 97 7.99 -16.74 12.46
N PHE A 98 8.23 -17.54 11.41
CA PHE A 98 9.46 -17.47 10.63
C PHE A 98 9.59 -16.17 9.83
N VAL A 99 8.51 -15.71 9.16
CA VAL A 99 8.51 -14.43 8.42
C VAL A 99 8.95 -13.29 9.35
N VAL A 100 8.30 -13.20 10.51
CA VAL A 100 8.56 -12.16 11.50
C VAL A 100 9.95 -12.32 12.13
N ALA A 101 10.43 -13.55 12.35
CA ALA A 101 11.78 -13.80 12.83
C ALA A 101 12.86 -13.37 11.81
N VAL A 102 12.68 -13.63 10.51
CA VAL A 102 13.60 -13.15 9.46
C VAL A 102 13.66 -11.63 9.46
N LEU A 103 12.51 -10.96 9.62
CA LEU A 103 12.40 -9.51 9.70
C LEU A 103 13.06 -8.95 10.98
N ALA A 104 12.92 -9.65 12.11
CA ALA A 104 13.51 -9.26 13.39
C ALA A 104 15.05 -9.44 13.43
N ARG A 105 15.59 -10.44 12.71
CA ARG A 105 17.03 -10.75 12.66
C ARG A 105 17.90 -9.71 11.95
N GLY A 106 17.29 -8.72 11.29
CA GLY A 106 18.01 -7.52 10.79
C GLY A 106 18.63 -6.65 11.90
N LYS A 107 18.36 -6.96 13.18
CA LYS A 107 19.08 -6.44 14.33
C LYS A 107 20.01 -7.54 14.85
N LEU A 108 21.29 -7.52 14.46
CA LEU A 108 22.46 -7.97 15.23
C LEU A 108 23.67 -8.04 14.30
N GLU A 109 24.46 -6.97 14.26
CA GLU A 109 25.94 -6.91 14.21
C GLU A 109 26.35 -5.49 13.78
N GLU A 110 26.83 -4.68 14.73
CA GLU A 110 27.70 -3.54 14.42
C GLU A 110 29.15 -4.04 14.48
N PRO A 111 29.91 -4.05 13.36
CA PRO A 111 31.35 -4.03 13.41
C PRO A 111 31.83 -2.58 13.28
N GLY A 112 32.57 -2.13 14.28
CA GLY A 112 33.07 -0.77 14.38
C GLY A 112 34.16 -0.39 13.36
N VAL A 113 34.22 0.93 13.14
CA VAL A 113 35.35 1.77 12.70
C VAL A 113 35.61 1.94 11.18
N CYS A 114 35.10 3.09 10.69
CA CYS A 114 35.64 4.09 9.75
C CYS A 114 36.19 3.69 8.35
N ALA A 115 35.46 4.12 7.30
CA ALA A 115 35.96 5.11 6.32
C ALA A 115 34.80 5.65 5.43
N ASN A 116 34.63 6.98 5.43
CA ASN A 116 33.87 7.83 4.50
C ASN A 116 32.86 7.16 3.54
N ARG A 117 31.59 7.05 3.95
CA ARG A 117 30.47 6.85 3.02
C ARG A 117 30.06 8.17 2.39
N ILE A 118 30.03 8.20 1.07
CA ILE A 118 29.28 9.19 0.29
C ILE A 118 27.78 8.82 0.47
N PRO A 119 26.88 9.76 0.76
CA PRO A 119 25.46 9.43 0.93
C PRO A 119 24.83 8.98 -0.39
N SER A 120 24.10 7.87 -0.35
CA SER A 120 23.21 7.44 -1.44
C SER A 120 22.14 8.52 -1.70
N PRO A 121 21.68 8.75 -2.94
CA PRO A 121 20.89 9.92 -3.31
C PRO A 121 19.40 9.83 -2.92
N LEU A 122 19.07 9.17 -1.82
CA LEU A 122 17.75 9.17 -1.20
C LEU A 122 17.90 9.47 0.29
N SER A 123 18.32 10.70 0.58
CA SER A 123 18.25 11.33 1.90
C SER A 123 17.26 12.49 1.89
N GLU A 124 16.03 12.22 1.46
CA GLU A 124 14.88 13.06 1.78
C GLU A 124 13.82 12.20 2.48
N SER A 125 13.70 12.41 3.80
CA SER A 125 12.68 11.87 4.71
C SER A 125 12.74 10.39 5.10
N HIS A 126 13.89 9.91 5.58
CA HIS A 126 13.82 8.98 6.71
C HIS A 126 13.39 9.79 7.94
N LEU A 127 12.09 9.85 8.21
CA LEU A 127 11.62 10.06 9.56
C LEU A 127 12.16 8.87 10.35
N GLU A 128 13.27 9.07 11.07
CA GLU A 128 13.70 8.13 12.10
C GLU A 128 12.46 7.81 12.92
N ALA A 129 12.04 6.55 12.93
CA ALA A 129 10.96 6.09 13.79
C ALA A 129 11.40 6.32 15.24
N SER A 130 11.12 7.51 15.77
CA SER A 130 11.32 7.81 17.17
C SER A 130 10.46 6.82 17.94
N SER A 131 11.06 6.10 18.89
CA SER A 131 10.31 5.19 19.73
C SER A 131 9.30 6.00 20.55
N HIS A 132 8.09 6.17 20.03
CA HIS A 132 6.96 6.77 20.73
C HIS A 132 6.44 5.86 21.85
N SER A 133 7.19 4.82 22.25
CA SER A 133 6.82 3.82 23.27
C SER A 133 6.52 4.44 24.62
N ASP A 134 7.15 5.58 24.92
CA ASP A 134 7.05 6.28 26.20
C ASP A 134 5.88 7.29 26.23
N GLU A 135 5.22 7.51 25.09
CA GLU A 135 4.04 8.38 25.01
C GLU A 135 2.77 7.63 25.46
N ASP A 136 1.90 8.31 26.20
CA ASP A 136 0.59 7.80 26.60
C ASP A 136 -0.52 8.86 26.42
N VAL A 137 -1.76 8.51 26.75
CA VAL A 137 -2.92 9.41 26.61
C VAL A 137 -2.79 10.68 27.45
N THR A 138 -1.93 10.74 28.47
CA THR A 138 -1.71 11.93 29.29
C THR A 138 -0.71 12.89 28.66
N ALA A 139 0.17 12.40 27.79
CA ALA A 139 1.16 13.20 27.09
C ALA A 139 0.50 14.12 26.05
N GLU A 140 0.86 15.41 26.08
CA GLU A 140 0.37 16.37 25.09
C GLU A 140 0.94 16.10 23.69
N SER A 141 2.16 15.57 23.61
CA SER A 141 2.76 15.12 22.33
C SER A 141 1.91 14.04 21.67
N TRP A 142 1.45 13.06 22.45
CA TRP A 142 0.60 11.98 21.95
C TRP A 142 -0.71 12.52 21.38
N ARG A 143 -1.38 13.43 22.10
CA ARG A 143 -2.66 14.03 21.67
C ARG A 143 -2.55 14.95 20.46
N ARG A 144 -1.35 15.47 20.15
CA ARG A 144 -1.12 16.33 18.99
C ARG A 144 -0.95 15.56 17.69
N HIS A 145 -0.77 14.24 17.74
CA HIS A 145 -0.73 13.43 16.53
C HIS A 145 -2.06 13.55 15.78
N ARG A 146 -1.98 13.81 14.47
CA ARG A 146 -3.16 14.06 13.63
C ARG A 146 -4.03 12.81 13.41
N LYS A 147 -3.44 11.62 13.57
CA LYS A 147 -4.11 10.34 13.29
C LYS A 147 -3.50 9.21 14.09
N HIS A 148 -4.29 8.61 14.96
CA HIS A 148 -3.96 7.37 15.66
C HIS A 148 -4.59 6.17 14.95
N VAL A 149 -3.90 5.03 15.01
CA VAL A 149 -4.41 3.74 14.55
C VAL A 149 -4.17 2.70 15.63
N PHE A 150 -5.20 1.92 15.91
CA PHE A 150 -5.20 0.86 16.92
C PHE A 150 -5.67 -0.45 16.29
N VAL A 151 -5.03 -1.55 16.68
CA VAL A 151 -5.48 -2.91 16.36
C VAL A 151 -5.62 -3.68 17.67
N LEU A 152 -6.73 -4.38 17.81
CA LEU A 152 -7.05 -5.17 18.99
C LEU A 152 -7.89 -6.39 18.60
N SER A 153 -7.88 -7.42 19.43
CA SER A 153 -8.73 -8.60 19.19
C SER A 153 -10.17 -8.35 19.64
N GLU A 154 -11.10 -9.21 19.21
CA GLU A 154 -12.49 -9.21 19.72
C GLU A 154 -12.58 -9.42 21.24
N ALA A 155 -11.55 -9.99 21.87
CA ALA A 155 -11.44 -10.10 23.32
C ALA A 155 -10.95 -8.79 24.00
N GLY A 156 -10.70 -7.74 23.22
CA GLY A 156 -10.16 -6.45 23.68
C GLY A 156 -8.68 -6.46 24.03
N LYS A 157 -7.93 -7.46 23.54
CA LYS A 157 -6.49 -7.48 23.74
C LYS A 157 -5.81 -6.54 22.73
N PRO A 158 -4.98 -5.59 23.18
CA PRO A 158 -4.14 -4.79 22.30
C PRO A 158 -3.25 -5.66 21.39
N ILE A 159 -3.13 -5.27 20.13
CA ILE A 159 -2.26 -5.92 19.13
C ILE A 159 -1.25 -4.93 18.56
N TYR A 160 -1.68 -3.70 18.24
CA TYR A 160 -0.79 -2.67 17.71
C TYR A 160 -1.33 -1.27 18.06
N SER A 161 -0.43 -0.33 18.32
CA SER A 161 -0.70 1.10 18.36
C SER A 161 0.35 1.88 17.57
N ARG A 162 -0.08 2.82 16.71
CA ARG A 162 0.85 3.67 15.95
C ARG A 162 1.75 4.55 16.84
N TYR A 163 1.20 5.03 17.95
CA TYR A 163 1.89 5.90 18.90
C TYR A 163 1.58 5.44 20.32
N GLY A 164 2.58 5.43 21.20
CA GLY A 164 2.47 4.85 22.55
C GLY A 164 2.48 3.33 22.55
N SER A 165 2.74 2.75 23.73
CA SER A 165 2.74 1.29 23.90
C SER A 165 1.34 0.71 24.03
N GLU A 166 1.16 -0.52 23.54
CA GLU A 166 -0.07 -1.30 23.67
C GLU A 166 -0.49 -1.49 25.13
N GLU A 167 0.47 -1.68 26.04
CA GLU A 167 0.24 -1.80 27.46
C GLU A 167 -0.36 -0.52 28.06
N ALA A 168 0.24 0.64 27.75
CA ALA A 168 -0.21 1.93 28.27
C ALA A 168 -1.62 2.30 27.75
N LEU A 169 -1.96 1.85 26.54
CA LEU A 169 -3.19 2.19 25.85
C LEU A 169 -4.30 1.12 25.98
N SER A 170 -4.05 0.08 26.77
CA SER A 170 -4.96 -1.04 27.00
C SER A 170 -6.34 -0.60 27.52
N SER A 171 -6.39 0.37 28.42
CA SER A 171 -7.66 0.91 28.94
C SER A 171 -8.48 1.61 27.85
N THR A 172 -7.83 2.41 27.01
CA THR A 172 -8.43 3.10 25.86
C THR A 172 -9.00 2.11 24.85
N MET A 173 -8.22 1.09 24.50
CA MET A 173 -8.65 -0.01 23.62
C MET A 173 -9.82 -0.81 24.22
N GLY A 174 -9.82 -1.01 25.53
CA GLY A 174 -10.95 -1.62 26.25
C GLY A 174 -12.25 -0.80 26.11
N VAL A 175 -12.17 0.53 26.17
CA VAL A 175 -13.32 1.41 25.91
C VAL A 175 -13.79 1.31 24.46
N MET A 176 -12.86 1.26 23.49
CA MET A 176 -13.22 1.06 22.08
C MET A 176 -13.98 -0.25 21.85
N MET A 177 -13.52 -1.35 22.46
CA MET A 177 -14.27 -2.61 22.40
C MET A 177 -15.62 -2.53 23.09
N ALA A 178 -15.73 -1.86 24.23
CA ALA A 178 -17.01 -1.72 24.91
C ALA A 178 -18.04 -1.02 24.01
N LEU A 179 -17.63 0.00 23.23
CA LEU A 179 -18.49 0.64 22.24
C LEU A 179 -18.91 -0.33 21.13
N VAL A 180 -17.96 -1.09 20.57
CA VAL A 180 -18.23 -2.10 19.53
C VAL A 180 -19.23 -3.14 20.05
N SER A 181 -18.97 -3.74 21.21
CA SER A 181 -19.83 -4.77 21.81
C SER A 181 -21.21 -4.25 22.19
N PHE A 182 -21.32 -3.01 22.68
CA PHE A 182 -22.61 -2.41 23.01
C PHE A 182 -23.51 -2.27 21.78
N ILE A 183 -22.97 -1.78 20.65
CA ILE A 183 -23.73 -1.63 19.41
C ILE A 183 -24.08 -2.99 18.79
N GLN A 184 -23.16 -3.95 18.84
CA GLN A 184 -23.39 -5.33 18.39
C GLN A 184 -24.49 -6.04 19.17
N SER A 185 -24.68 -5.73 20.46
CA SER A 185 -25.76 -6.32 21.26
C SER A 185 -27.17 -5.95 20.75
N GLY A 186 -27.27 -4.90 19.92
CA GLY A 186 -28.49 -4.49 19.23
C GLY A 186 -28.53 -4.93 17.76
N ASP A 187 -27.81 -5.97 17.36
CA ASP A 187 -27.71 -6.49 15.99
C ASP A 187 -27.26 -5.42 14.96
N ASN A 188 -26.39 -4.51 15.40
CA ASN A 188 -25.88 -3.42 14.56
C ASN A 188 -24.34 -3.35 14.62
N VAL A 189 -23.71 -2.62 13.69
CA VAL A 189 -22.26 -2.50 13.61
C VAL A 189 -21.87 -1.04 13.64
N ILE A 190 -21.04 -0.67 14.61
CA ILE A 190 -20.45 0.67 14.65
C ILE A 190 -19.51 0.85 13.46
N ARG A 191 -19.72 1.91 12.68
CA ARG A 191 -18.87 2.25 11.53
C ARG A 191 -17.97 3.44 11.84
N SER A 192 -18.57 4.52 12.34
CA SER A 192 -17.83 5.70 12.71
C SER A 192 -18.56 6.54 13.76
N VAL A 193 -17.80 7.38 14.46
CA VAL A 193 -18.26 8.39 15.40
C VAL A 193 -17.65 9.72 14.97
N TYR A 194 -18.48 10.75 14.88
CA TYR A 194 -18.06 12.09 14.47
C TYR A 194 -18.12 13.05 15.66
N SER A 195 -17.09 13.87 15.76
CA SER A 195 -17.05 15.07 16.61
C SER A 195 -16.58 16.24 15.75
N ASP A 196 -16.62 17.46 16.30
CA ASP A 196 -16.22 18.66 15.55
C ASP A 196 -14.76 18.62 15.09
N GLU A 197 -13.88 17.98 15.87
CA GLU A 197 -12.43 17.95 15.61
C GLU A 197 -11.92 16.58 15.13
N HIS A 198 -12.64 15.49 15.45
CA HIS A 198 -12.18 14.13 15.21
C HIS A 198 -13.24 13.24 14.56
N THR A 199 -12.80 12.43 13.63
CA THR A 199 -13.55 11.28 13.10
C THR A 199 -12.92 10.00 13.63
N VAL A 200 -13.72 9.17 14.29
CA VAL A 200 -13.33 7.83 14.72
C VAL A 200 -13.95 6.82 13.78
N VAL A 201 -13.16 5.96 13.16
CA VAL A 201 -13.62 4.91 12.23
C VAL A 201 -13.29 3.55 12.81
N PHE A 202 -14.28 2.65 12.80
CA PHE A 202 -14.17 1.28 13.28
C PHE A 202 -14.28 0.31 12.10
N MET A 203 -13.40 -0.69 12.07
CA MET A 203 -13.43 -1.77 11.09
C MET A 203 -13.18 -3.10 11.78
N GLN A 204 -14.15 -4.01 11.70
CA GLN A 204 -14.00 -5.38 12.19
C GLN A 204 -13.73 -6.30 11.00
N GLN A 205 -12.66 -7.10 11.10
CA GLN A 205 -12.24 -8.07 10.09
C GLN A 205 -11.91 -9.40 10.79
N GLY A 206 -12.84 -10.35 10.73
CA GLY A 206 -12.76 -11.59 11.49
C GLY A 206 -12.54 -11.30 13.00
N PRO A 207 -11.55 -11.93 13.65
CA PRO A 207 -11.30 -11.76 15.08
C PRO A 207 -10.58 -10.45 15.45
N LEU A 208 -10.33 -9.57 14.47
CA LEU A 208 -9.60 -8.32 14.65
C LEU A 208 -10.56 -7.12 14.56
N VAL A 209 -10.38 -6.18 15.46
CA VAL A 209 -10.98 -4.85 15.42
C VAL A 209 -9.86 -3.85 15.17
N LEU A 210 -10.07 -2.96 14.21
CA LEU A 210 -9.17 -1.89 13.85
C LEU A 210 -9.91 -0.57 14.04
N VAL A 211 -9.22 0.42 14.60
CA VAL A 211 -9.80 1.73 14.91
C VAL A 211 -8.84 2.82 14.45
N SER A 212 -9.35 3.78 13.69
CA SER A 212 -8.66 5.03 13.38
C SER A 212 -9.31 6.17 14.16
N VAL A 213 -8.51 7.03 14.79
CA VAL A 213 -8.95 8.30 15.38
C VAL A 213 -8.20 9.41 14.66
N SER A 214 -8.89 10.23 13.89
CA SER A 214 -8.26 11.20 13.00
C SER A 214 -8.83 12.60 13.12
N SER A 215 -7.95 13.60 13.15
CA SER A 215 -8.26 15.03 13.02
C SER A 215 -7.87 15.58 11.63
N THR A 216 -7.69 14.71 10.64
CA THR A 216 -7.39 15.10 9.25
C THR A 216 -8.68 15.36 8.46
N HIS A 217 -8.54 15.88 7.24
CA HIS A 217 -9.67 16.11 6.31
C HIS A 217 -10.08 14.85 5.54
N GLN A 218 -9.70 13.66 6.01
CA GLN A 218 -10.03 12.42 5.34
C GLN A 218 -11.48 12.02 5.58
N SER A 219 -12.13 11.53 4.53
CA SER A 219 -13.45 10.91 4.62
C SER A 219 -13.38 9.57 5.38
N GLU A 220 -14.53 9.14 5.91
CA GLU A 220 -14.66 7.83 6.56
C GLU A 220 -14.22 6.69 5.64
N GLN A 221 -14.57 6.75 4.35
CA GLN A 221 -14.13 5.75 3.36
C GLN A 221 -12.62 5.71 3.21
N GLN A 222 -11.94 6.87 3.14
CA GLN A 222 -10.48 6.92 3.06
C GLN A 222 -9.84 6.31 4.30
N LEU A 223 -10.28 6.71 5.50
CA LEU A 223 -9.77 6.16 6.77
C LEU A 223 -10.01 4.64 6.86
N ARG A 224 -11.17 4.16 6.39
CA ARG A 224 -11.48 2.73 6.32
C ARG A 224 -10.54 1.98 5.36
N SER A 225 -10.22 2.56 4.20
CA SER A 225 -9.24 2.00 3.28
C SER A 225 -7.84 1.91 3.91
N GLU A 226 -7.43 2.88 4.72
CA GLU A 226 -6.16 2.81 5.45
C GLU A 226 -6.16 1.69 6.49
N LEU A 227 -7.25 1.53 7.25
CA LEU A 227 -7.38 0.42 8.18
C LEU A 227 -7.32 -0.93 7.44
N LEU A 228 -7.88 -1.01 6.23
CA LEU A 228 -7.77 -2.21 5.39
C LEU A 228 -6.32 -2.52 4.99
N TYR A 229 -5.51 -1.51 4.66
CA TYR A 229 -4.07 -1.70 4.44
C TYR A 229 -3.37 -2.27 5.67
N VAL A 230 -3.67 -1.75 6.87
CA VAL A 230 -3.09 -2.26 8.12
C VAL A 230 -3.49 -3.72 8.36
N TYR A 231 -4.76 -4.05 8.18
CA TYR A 231 -5.24 -5.43 8.27
C TYR A 231 -4.53 -6.34 7.25
N ASN A 232 -4.45 -5.90 5.99
CA ASN A 232 -3.81 -6.67 4.93
C ASN A 232 -2.31 -6.85 5.18
N GLN A 233 -1.60 -5.88 5.76
CA GLN A 233 -0.20 -6.05 6.15
C GLN A 233 -0.02 -7.10 7.25
N ILE A 234 -0.94 -7.20 8.21
CA ILE A 234 -0.95 -8.28 9.21
C ILE A 234 -1.20 -9.63 8.52
N VAL A 235 -2.18 -9.69 7.61
CA VAL A 235 -2.47 -10.89 6.82
C VAL A 235 -1.29 -11.27 5.93
N SER A 236 -0.55 -10.33 5.36
CA SER A 236 0.60 -10.64 4.51
C SER A 236 1.72 -11.37 5.29
N MET A 237 1.79 -11.17 6.61
CA MET A 237 2.77 -11.82 7.48
C MET A 237 2.25 -13.13 8.10
N LEU A 238 0.94 -13.24 8.37
CA LEU A 238 0.37 -14.38 9.11
C LEU A 238 -0.64 -15.24 8.34
N THR A 239 -1.19 -14.81 7.21
CA THR A 239 -2.39 -15.34 6.51
C THR A 239 -3.70 -15.22 7.30
N GLN A 240 -4.81 -15.04 6.59
CA GLN A 240 -6.15 -15.01 7.15
C GLN A 240 -6.55 -16.36 7.74
N ALA A 241 -6.21 -17.46 7.04
CA ALA A 241 -6.45 -18.82 7.51
C ALA A 241 -5.77 -19.09 8.86
N SER A 242 -4.52 -18.68 9.06
CA SER A 242 -3.84 -18.89 10.34
C SER A 242 -4.42 -18.02 11.45
N ILE A 243 -4.73 -16.75 11.17
CA ILE A 243 -5.39 -15.86 12.16
C ILE A 243 -6.72 -16.48 12.60
N THR A 244 -7.55 -16.91 11.65
CA THR A 244 -8.85 -17.54 11.94
C THR A 244 -8.68 -18.80 12.79
N ARG A 245 -7.81 -19.71 12.38
CA ARG A 245 -7.52 -20.96 13.10
C ARG A 245 -7.04 -20.71 14.53
N ILE A 246 -6.16 -19.72 14.74
CA ILE A 246 -5.64 -19.37 16.07
C ILE A 246 -6.79 -18.95 16.99
N PHE A 247 -7.67 -18.06 16.54
CA PHE A 247 -8.76 -17.53 17.36
C PHE A 247 -9.92 -18.52 17.53
N GLU A 248 -10.15 -19.43 16.59
CA GLU A 248 -11.09 -20.55 16.75
C GLU A 248 -10.65 -21.50 17.88
N HIS A 249 -9.36 -21.85 17.93
CA HIS A 249 -8.83 -22.74 18.97
C HIS A 249 -8.56 -22.03 20.30
N LYS A 250 -8.10 -20.77 20.25
CA LYS A 250 -7.69 -19.99 21.43
C LYS A 250 -8.18 -18.55 21.29
N LYS A 251 -9.45 -18.31 21.59
CA LYS A 251 -10.09 -16.97 21.55
C LYS A 251 -9.32 -15.87 22.29
N ASN A 252 -8.62 -16.23 23.36
CA ASN A 252 -7.83 -15.30 24.18
C ASN A 252 -6.34 -15.33 23.84
N TYR A 253 -5.93 -15.77 22.64
CA TYR A 253 -4.54 -15.71 22.22
C TYR A 253 -4.04 -14.26 22.13
N ASP A 254 -2.75 -14.04 22.43
CA ASP A 254 -2.11 -12.73 22.30
C ASP A 254 -1.33 -12.69 20.99
N LEU A 255 -1.93 -12.10 19.95
CA LEU A 255 -1.39 -12.10 18.59
C LEU A 255 -0.06 -11.35 18.47
N ARG A 256 0.24 -10.44 19.40
CA ARG A 256 1.52 -9.72 19.46
C ARG A 256 2.71 -10.65 19.50
N ARG A 257 2.54 -11.84 20.06
CA ARG A 257 3.59 -12.86 20.12
C ARG A 257 4.06 -13.31 18.74
N LEU A 258 3.17 -13.33 17.75
CA LEU A 258 3.50 -13.70 16.38
C LEU A 258 3.95 -12.50 15.55
N LEU A 259 3.60 -11.29 15.96
CA LEU A 259 3.93 -10.03 15.28
C LEU A 259 5.14 -9.31 15.90
N ALA A 260 5.76 -9.88 16.94
CA ALA A 260 6.85 -9.25 17.66
C ALA A 260 8.04 -8.97 16.74
N GLY A 261 8.44 -7.72 16.59
CA GLY A 261 9.49 -7.29 15.67
C GLY A 261 9.00 -6.80 14.30
N SER A 262 7.69 -6.88 14.03
CA SER A 262 7.07 -6.37 12.80
C SER A 262 6.50 -4.95 12.94
N GLU A 263 6.66 -4.29 14.09
CA GLU A 263 6.07 -2.98 14.38
C GLU A 263 6.52 -1.93 13.36
N LYS A 264 7.81 -1.95 13.00
CA LYS A 264 8.38 -1.05 11.98
C LYS A 264 7.73 -1.15 10.61
N ILE A 265 7.18 -2.32 10.27
CA ILE A 265 6.52 -2.54 8.97
C ILE A 265 5.15 -1.87 8.99
N LEU A 266 4.41 -1.97 10.10
CA LEU A 266 3.13 -1.28 10.28
C LEU A 266 3.33 0.25 10.40
N ASP A 267 4.36 0.69 11.12
CA ASP A 267 4.73 2.10 11.21
C ASP A 267 5.12 2.66 9.83
N GLY A 268 5.97 1.92 9.10
CA GLY A 268 6.37 2.24 7.73
C GLY A 268 5.19 2.35 6.79
N LEU A 269 4.25 1.40 6.86
CA LEU A 269 3.02 1.42 6.07
C LEU A 269 2.19 2.67 6.36
N LEU A 270 1.96 2.99 7.63
CA LEU A 270 1.15 4.15 8.00
C LEU A 270 1.82 5.48 7.63
N ASN A 271 3.16 5.53 7.64
CA ASN A 271 3.90 6.66 7.11
C ASN A 271 3.75 6.76 5.59
N LEU A 272 3.85 5.65 4.85
CA LEU A 272 3.62 5.64 3.40
C LEU A 272 2.19 6.07 3.05
N VAL A 273 1.18 5.55 3.75
CA VAL A 273 -0.23 5.94 3.59
C VAL A 273 -0.45 7.44 3.81
N ASP A 274 0.33 8.07 4.70
CA ASP A 274 0.24 9.50 4.96
C ASP A 274 0.81 10.38 3.83
N PHE A 275 1.80 9.90 3.07
CA PHE A 275 2.56 10.73 2.14
C PHE A 275 2.57 10.26 0.68
N ASP A 276 2.30 8.98 0.42
CA ASP A 276 2.34 8.39 -0.91
C ASP A 276 0.93 8.36 -1.55
N PRO A 277 0.71 9.06 -2.68
CA PRO A 277 -0.57 9.07 -3.38
C PRO A 277 -1.03 7.70 -3.88
N SER A 278 -0.11 6.73 -4.01
CA SER A 278 -0.40 5.37 -4.49
C SER A 278 -1.52 4.70 -3.68
N PHE A 279 -1.54 4.94 -2.36
CA PHE A 279 -2.54 4.40 -1.45
C PHE A 279 -3.91 5.05 -1.65
N LEU A 280 -3.94 6.39 -1.72
CA LEU A 280 -5.17 7.17 -1.97
C LEU A 280 -5.82 6.76 -3.30
N LEU A 281 -5.00 6.62 -4.35
CA LEU A 281 -5.47 6.31 -5.70
C LEU A 281 -5.69 4.81 -5.92
N SER A 282 -5.25 3.94 -5.01
CA SER A 282 -5.21 2.49 -5.19
C SER A 282 -4.59 2.11 -6.54
N ALA A 283 -3.41 2.67 -6.79
CA ALA A 283 -2.70 2.58 -8.06
C ALA A 283 -1.19 2.59 -7.83
N VAL A 284 -0.44 1.98 -8.74
CA VAL A 284 1.01 1.79 -8.62
C VAL A 284 1.77 2.96 -9.23
N HIS A 285 2.78 3.45 -8.51
CA HIS A 285 3.74 4.43 -9.02
C HIS A 285 4.93 3.73 -9.68
N CYS A 286 5.01 3.81 -11.00
CA CYS A 286 6.14 3.25 -11.76
C CYS A 286 7.32 4.22 -11.85
N LEU A 287 8.54 3.70 -11.93
CA LEU A 287 9.71 4.54 -12.23
C LEU A 287 9.61 5.01 -13.70
N PRO A 288 9.73 6.33 -13.99
CA PRO A 288 9.67 6.83 -15.36
C PRO A 288 10.88 6.38 -16.20
N ILE A 289 10.64 5.50 -17.18
CA ILE A 289 11.61 5.03 -18.18
C ILE A 289 10.92 4.90 -19.54
N SER A 290 11.69 4.91 -20.63
CA SER A 290 11.16 4.73 -21.99
C SER A 290 10.46 3.37 -22.14
N SER A 291 9.37 3.32 -22.90
CA SER A 291 8.60 2.09 -23.16
C SER A 291 9.49 0.96 -23.69
N SER A 292 10.32 1.23 -24.70
CA SER A 292 11.21 0.23 -25.30
C SER A 292 12.18 -0.42 -24.30
N PHE A 293 12.68 0.35 -23.33
CA PHE A 293 13.54 -0.18 -22.27
C PHE A 293 12.75 -0.99 -21.24
N ARG A 294 11.52 -0.55 -20.91
CA ARG A 294 10.63 -1.34 -20.04
C ARG A 294 10.25 -2.67 -20.70
N ASP A 295 9.99 -2.67 -21.99
CA ASP A 295 9.66 -3.87 -22.76
C ASP A 295 10.85 -4.83 -22.81
N SER A 296 12.08 -4.31 -22.99
CA SER A 296 13.28 -5.16 -22.97
C SER A 296 13.52 -5.80 -21.60
N LEU A 297 13.33 -5.05 -20.50
CA LEU A 297 13.38 -5.60 -19.14
C LEU A 297 12.30 -6.67 -18.91
N SER A 298 11.09 -6.41 -19.40
CA SER A 298 9.96 -7.37 -19.26
C SER A 298 10.27 -8.68 -19.99
N GLN A 299 10.87 -8.60 -21.19
CA GLN A 299 11.30 -9.78 -21.93
C GLN A 299 12.42 -10.57 -21.23
N ILE A 300 13.30 -9.90 -20.48
CA ILE A 300 14.31 -10.60 -19.66
C ILE A 300 13.61 -11.44 -18.59
N LEU A 301 12.65 -10.84 -17.86
CA LEU A 301 11.91 -11.55 -16.81
C LEU A 301 11.10 -12.73 -17.36
N GLN A 302 10.44 -12.54 -18.51
CA GLN A 302 9.64 -13.59 -19.17
C GLN A 302 10.46 -14.77 -19.70
N LYS A 303 11.77 -14.60 -19.90
CA LYS A 303 12.67 -15.69 -20.36
C LYS A 303 13.28 -16.49 -19.21
N ALA A 304 13.34 -15.90 -18.01
CA ALA A 304 13.94 -16.51 -16.83
C ALA A 304 12.85 -17.10 -15.91
N ILE A 305 12.34 -18.25 -16.31
CA ILE A 305 11.21 -18.92 -15.64
C ILE A 305 11.61 -20.29 -15.09
N THR A 306 10.86 -20.75 -14.09
CA THR A 306 10.95 -22.09 -13.50
C THR A 306 9.54 -22.56 -13.14
N PRO A 307 9.27 -23.88 -13.05
CA PRO A 307 7.99 -24.36 -12.52
C PRO A 307 7.66 -23.72 -11.17
N ASN A 308 6.36 -23.50 -10.92
CA ASN A 308 5.82 -22.91 -9.70
C ASN A 308 6.17 -21.42 -9.44
N LEU A 309 6.94 -20.77 -10.31
CA LEU A 309 7.13 -19.32 -10.29
C LEU A 309 5.84 -18.62 -10.75
N VAL A 310 5.35 -17.67 -9.96
CA VAL A 310 4.11 -16.93 -10.22
C VAL A 310 4.40 -15.53 -10.73
N PHE A 311 5.27 -14.81 -10.05
CA PHE A 311 5.61 -13.43 -10.37
C PHE A 311 7.11 -13.19 -10.34
N SER A 312 7.58 -12.40 -11.31
CA SER A 312 8.90 -11.78 -11.32
C SER A 312 8.73 -10.27 -11.32
N ILE A 313 9.18 -9.59 -10.28
CA ILE A 313 8.96 -8.17 -10.05
C ILE A 313 10.31 -7.48 -9.93
N LEU A 314 10.55 -6.49 -10.78
CA LEU A 314 11.73 -5.66 -10.74
C LEU A 314 11.36 -4.29 -10.16
N ILE A 315 12.05 -3.89 -9.11
CA ILE A 315 11.79 -2.68 -8.33
C ILE A 315 13.06 -1.83 -8.34
N ALA A 316 12.92 -0.52 -8.49
CA ALA A 316 14.03 0.39 -8.27
C ALA A 316 13.60 1.66 -7.54
N LYS A 317 14.41 2.10 -6.58
CA LYS A 317 14.12 3.29 -5.74
C LYS A 317 12.70 3.24 -5.14
N ASN A 318 12.31 2.06 -4.65
CA ASN A 318 10.98 1.75 -4.11
C ASN A 318 9.80 1.99 -5.09
N LYS A 319 10.06 1.99 -6.40
CA LYS A 319 9.06 2.11 -7.47
C LYS A 319 9.11 0.90 -8.40
N LEU A 320 7.97 0.55 -8.98
CA LEU A 320 7.90 -0.57 -9.94
C LEU A 320 8.64 -0.21 -11.25
N LEU A 321 9.55 -1.08 -11.69
CA LEU A 321 10.12 -1.04 -13.04
C LEU A 321 9.31 -1.90 -13.99
N THR A 322 9.13 -3.18 -13.68
CA THR A 322 8.29 -4.06 -14.49
C THR A 322 7.91 -5.30 -13.69
N ILE A 323 6.84 -5.95 -14.10
CA ILE A 323 6.36 -7.22 -13.56
C ILE A 323 6.09 -8.18 -14.72
N ALA A 324 6.51 -9.42 -14.55
CA ALA A 324 6.10 -10.54 -15.39
C ALA A 324 5.30 -11.51 -14.53
N GLN A 325 4.15 -11.95 -15.04
CA GLN A 325 3.33 -13.00 -14.45
C GLN A 325 3.44 -14.24 -15.31
N GLU A 326 3.69 -15.38 -14.69
CA GLU A 326 3.78 -16.65 -15.40
C GLU A 326 2.39 -17.23 -15.65
N LYS A 327 2.03 -17.38 -16.93
CA LYS A 327 0.68 -17.77 -17.35
C LYS A 327 0.31 -19.20 -16.94
N MET A 328 1.29 -20.08 -16.79
CA MET A 328 1.04 -21.51 -16.52
C MET A 328 0.54 -21.81 -15.11
N VAL A 329 0.70 -20.90 -14.15
CA VAL A 329 0.37 -21.20 -12.75
C VAL A 329 -1.04 -20.71 -12.39
N ILE A 330 -1.47 -19.53 -12.86
CA ILE A 330 -2.78 -18.96 -12.52
C ILE A 330 -3.31 -18.10 -13.68
N GLU A 331 -4.15 -18.67 -14.55
CA GLU A 331 -4.58 -18.04 -15.81
C GLU A 331 -5.46 -16.78 -15.62
N ASP A 332 -6.14 -16.62 -14.48
CA ASP A 332 -7.15 -15.55 -14.26
C ASP A 332 -6.88 -14.60 -13.08
N ALA A 333 -5.87 -14.85 -12.25
CA ALA A 333 -5.61 -14.02 -11.07
C ALA A 333 -4.63 -12.90 -11.39
N LYS A 334 -4.95 -11.65 -11.03
CA LYS A 334 -4.09 -10.48 -11.23
C LYS A 334 -3.53 -10.03 -9.90
N LEU A 335 -2.26 -9.61 -9.87
CA LEU A 335 -1.73 -8.94 -8.69
C LEU A 335 -2.50 -7.62 -8.49
N ASP A 336 -2.99 -7.37 -7.27
CA ASP A 336 -3.65 -6.12 -6.93
C ASP A 336 -2.60 -5.05 -6.55
N PRO A 337 -2.81 -3.75 -6.87
CA PRO A 337 -1.95 -2.68 -6.39
C PRO A 337 -1.71 -2.71 -4.88
N ALA A 338 -2.73 -3.07 -4.08
CA ALA A 338 -2.60 -3.15 -2.63
C ALA A 338 -1.53 -4.17 -2.22
N ASP A 339 -1.53 -5.37 -2.81
CA ASP A 339 -0.55 -6.41 -2.50
C ASP A 339 0.87 -5.97 -2.91
N LEU A 340 1.03 -5.27 -4.03
CA LEU A 340 2.32 -4.69 -4.41
C LEU A 340 2.79 -3.62 -3.41
N HIS A 341 1.89 -2.75 -2.91
CA HIS A 341 2.25 -1.77 -1.89
C HIS A 341 2.74 -2.44 -0.60
N LEU A 342 2.11 -3.54 -0.18
CA LEU A 342 2.54 -4.30 0.99
C LEU A 342 3.92 -4.93 0.79
N LEU A 343 4.20 -5.47 -0.41
CA LEU A 343 5.51 -5.99 -0.78
C LEU A 343 6.59 -4.90 -0.76
N LEU A 344 6.32 -3.74 -1.37
CA LEU A 344 7.24 -2.60 -1.39
C LEU A 344 7.52 -2.09 0.04
N ASN A 345 6.48 -1.95 0.86
CA ASN A 345 6.63 -1.57 2.26
C ASN A 345 7.48 -2.59 3.04
N LEU A 346 7.22 -3.89 2.88
CA LEU A 346 7.99 -4.93 3.52
C LEU A 346 9.48 -4.85 3.13
N ILE A 347 9.76 -4.67 1.84
CA ILE A 347 11.12 -4.56 1.33
C ILE A 347 11.82 -3.32 1.84
N GLY A 348 11.13 -2.17 1.86
CA GLY A 348 11.66 -0.90 2.35
C GLY A 348 11.85 -0.84 3.86
N ALA A 349 11.06 -1.59 4.63
CA ALA A 349 11.11 -1.59 6.09
C ALA A 349 12.23 -2.45 6.68
N SER A 350 12.82 -3.37 5.90
CA SER A 350 13.81 -4.33 6.38
C SER A 350 15.18 -4.15 5.71
N SER A 351 16.15 -3.61 6.45
CA SER A 351 17.55 -3.55 5.99
C SER A 351 18.19 -4.92 5.87
N ALA A 352 17.63 -5.96 6.50
CA ALA A 352 18.11 -7.34 6.37
C ALA A 352 18.12 -7.78 4.89
N PHE A 353 17.23 -7.22 4.07
CA PHE A 353 17.10 -7.57 2.67
C PHE A 353 18.20 -7.04 1.78
N GLN A 354 19.02 -6.12 2.29
CA GLN A 354 20.21 -5.64 1.59
C GLN A 354 21.39 -6.60 1.71
N ALA A 355 21.32 -7.59 2.61
CA ALA A 355 22.36 -8.58 2.83
C ALA A 355 22.04 -9.89 2.07
N GLY A 356 22.55 -10.00 0.85
CA GLY A 356 22.50 -11.24 0.08
C GLY A 356 21.11 -11.60 -0.47
N GLU A 357 20.81 -12.89 -0.48
CA GLU A 357 19.59 -13.47 -1.04
C GLU A 357 18.69 -13.97 0.08
N ILE A 358 17.40 -13.65 0.01
CA ILE A 358 16.43 -14.00 1.05
C ILE A 358 15.34 -14.88 0.51
N TRP A 359 14.98 -15.90 1.28
CA TRP A 359 13.85 -16.79 1.03
C TRP A 359 12.90 -16.74 2.21
N THR A 360 11.72 -16.16 2.01
CA THR A 360 10.76 -15.96 3.11
C THR A 360 9.33 -16.20 2.66
N PRO A 361 8.48 -16.85 3.48
CA PRO A 361 7.07 -16.95 3.18
C PRO A 361 6.42 -15.56 3.21
N ILE A 362 5.43 -15.33 2.36
CA ILE A 362 4.62 -14.12 2.33
C ILE A 362 3.24 -14.42 1.82
N CYS A 363 2.22 -13.84 2.44
CA CYS A 363 0.86 -13.91 1.92
C CYS A 363 0.56 -12.66 1.08
N LEU A 364 -0.24 -12.82 0.03
CA LEU A 364 -0.75 -11.75 -0.82
C LEU A 364 -2.25 -11.63 -0.55
N PRO A 365 -2.70 -10.76 0.38
CA PRO A 365 -4.06 -10.76 0.90
C PRO A 365 -5.16 -10.61 -0.16
N SER A 366 -4.92 -9.79 -1.17
CA SER A 366 -5.90 -9.52 -2.23
C SER A 366 -5.89 -10.61 -3.30
N PHE A 367 -4.76 -11.29 -3.46
CA PHE A 367 -4.57 -12.37 -4.42
C PHE A 367 -5.04 -13.73 -3.88
N ASN A 368 -4.53 -14.15 -2.71
CA ASN A 368 -5.00 -15.31 -1.96
C ASN A 368 -4.66 -15.16 -0.46
N PRO A 369 -5.64 -14.79 0.38
CA PRO A 369 -5.40 -14.49 1.80
C PRO A 369 -5.13 -15.73 2.67
N ASP A 370 -5.36 -16.94 2.15
CA ASP A 370 -5.33 -18.17 2.94
C ASP A 370 -4.02 -18.97 2.79
N CYS A 371 -3.15 -18.59 1.85
CA CYS A 371 -1.89 -19.29 1.60
C CYS A 371 -0.66 -18.38 1.61
N TYR A 372 0.50 -19.01 1.82
CA TYR A 372 1.79 -18.37 1.60
C TYR A 372 2.30 -18.64 0.18
N PHE A 373 2.91 -17.62 -0.38
CA PHE A 373 3.91 -17.69 -1.43
C PHE A 373 5.30 -17.65 -0.78
N TYR A 374 6.33 -18.00 -1.53
CA TYR A 374 7.71 -17.93 -1.10
C TYR A 374 8.43 -16.89 -1.93
N ALA A 375 8.84 -15.82 -1.26
CA ALA A 375 9.50 -14.67 -1.84
C ALA A 375 11.00 -14.87 -1.80
N TYR A 376 11.60 -14.84 -2.99
CA TYR A 376 13.02 -14.68 -3.19
C TYR A 376 13.33 -13.20 -3.44
N ILE A 377 14.12 -12.59 -2.56
CA ILE A 377 14.45 -11.15 -2.59
C ILE A 377 15.96 -11.01 -2.72
N SER A 378 16.42 -10.24 -3.72
CA SER A 378 17.83 -9.98 -3.95
C SER A 378 18.04 -8.62 -4.62
N TYR A 379 19.02 -7.85 -4.14
CA TYR A 379 19.46 -6.61 -4.81
C TYR A 379 20.49 -6.92 -5.90
N LEU A 380 20.34 -6.28 -7.05
CA LEU A 380 21.16 -6.50 -8.26
C LEU A 380 22.30 -5.49 -8.40
N ASP A 381 22.38 -4.49 -7.54
CA ASP A 381 23.38 -3.42 -7.54
C ASP A 381 24.03 -3.17 -6.16
N PRO A 382 24.68 -4.17 -5.52
CA PRO A 382 25.50 -3.89 -4.33
C PRO A 382 26.72 -3.01 -4.67
N PRO A 383 27.13 -2.07 -3.80
CA PRO A 383 26.59 -1.79 -2.46
C PRO A 383 25.44 -0.76 -2.43
N GLU A 384 25.04 -0.20 -3.57
CA GLU A 384 24.02 0.86 -3.63
C GLU A 384 22.62 0.36 -3.24
N CYS A 385 22.31 -0.91 -3.51
CA CYS A 385 21.05 -1.59 -3.18
C CYS A 385 19.82 -0.76 -3.60
N THR A 386 19.80 -0.28 -4.84
CA THR A 386 18.70 0.52 -5.39
C THR A 386 17.79 -0.24 -6.33
N VAL A 387 18.24 -1.38 -6.87
CA VAL A 387 17.51 -2.25 -7.79
C VAL A 387 17.28 -3.61 -7.13
N CYS A 388 16.02 -3.91 -6.80
CA CYS A 388 15.61 -5.14 -6.14
C CYS A 388 14.86 -6.05 -7.12
N LEU A 389 15.23 -7.32 -7.15
CA LEU A 389 14.50 -8.39 -7.79
C LEU A 389 13.71 -9.16 -6.74
N LEU A 390 12.40 -9.29 -6.97
CA LEU A 390 11.49 -10.09 -6.17
C LEU A 390 10.87 -11.18 -7.05
N LEU A 391 11.09 -12.44 -6.70
CA LEU A 391 10.52 -13.60 -7.38
C LEU A 391 9.60 -14.34 -6.41
N LEU A 392 8.36 -14.62 -6.82
CA LEU A 392 7.34 -15.27 -5.97
C LEU A 392 7.02 -16.67 -6.49
N SER A 393 7.20 -17.69 -5.65
CA SER A 393 6.91 -19.09 -5.94
C SER A 393 5.77 -19.62 -5.08
N THR A 394 4.99 -20.59 -5.57
CA THR A 394 4.06 -21.37 -4.74
C THR A 394 4.72 -22.57 -4.05
N ASP A 395 5.98 -22.84 -4.37
CA ASP A 395 6.75 -23.99 -3.90
C ASP A 395 7.85 -23.53 -2.93
N ASN A 396 7.85 -24.10 -1.72
CA ASN A 396 8.75 -23.74 -0.63
C ASN A 396 10.17 -24.30 -0.81
N GLU A 397 10.35 -25.30 -1.66
CA GLU A 397 11.62 -25.96 -1.94
C GLU A 397 12.29 -25.42 -3.22
N ALA A 398 11.64 -24.50 -3.93
CA ALA A 398 12.09 -23.96 -5.20
C ALA A 398 13.27 -22.96 -5.11
N PHE A 399 13.89 -22.77 -3.95
CA PHE A 399 14.96 -21.78 -3.72
C PHE A 399 16.04 -21.80 -4.83
N TYR A 400 16.64 -22.97 -5.09
CA TYR A 400 17.73 -23.09 -6.05
C TYR A 400 17.28 -22.85 -7.50
N ALA A 401 16.06 -23.26 -7.85
CA ALA A 401 15.50 -23.07 -9.18
C ALA A 401 15.20 -21.57 -9.44
N VAL A 402 14.73 -20.87 -8.41
CA VAL A 402 14.47 -19.42 -8.43
C VAL A 402 15.79 -18.63 -8.44
N ALA A 403 16.80 -19.04 -7.69
CA ALA A 403 18.14 -18.44 -7.71
C ALA A 403 18.80 -18.52 -9.10
N GLU A 404 18.63 -19.65 -9.79
CA GLU A 404 19.07 -19.79 -11.19
C GLU A 404 18.33 -18.82 -12.14
N CYS A 405 17.05 -18.52 -11.88
CA CYS A 405 16.33 -17.48 -12.62
C CYS A 405 16.95 -16.09 -12.36
N LYS A 406 17.26 -15.77 -11.09
CA LYS A 406 17.97 -14.53 -10.74
C LYS A 406 19.27 -14.38 -11.51
N ARG A 407 20.11 -15.44 -11.57
CA ARG A 407 21.39 -15.42 -12.29
C ARG A 407 21.20 -15.09 -13.78
N LYS A 408 20.24 -15.73 -14.45
CA LYS A 408 19.91 -15.44 -15.86
C LYS A 408 19.45 -14.00 -16.08
N ILE A 409 18.64 -13.47 -15.16
CA ILE A 409 18.16 -12.09 -15.20
C ILE A 409 19.33 -11.12 -15.06
N GLU A 410 20.19 -11.35 -14.08
CA GLU A 410 21.36 -10.52 -13.79
C GLU A 410 22.34 -10.49 -14.97
N GLU A 411 22.68 -11.63 -15.55
CA GLU A 411 23.53 -11.74 -16.74
C GLU A 411 22.94 -10.97 -17.93
N ALA A 412 21.63 -11.11 -18.18
CA ALA A 412 20.96 -10.41 -19.27
C ALA A 412 20.87 -8.89 -19.04
N MET A 413 20.64 -8.46 -17.81
CA MET A 413 20.62 -7.04 -17.43
C MET A 413 22.03 -6.42 -17.55
N GLN A 414 23.07 -7.16 -17.17
CA GLN A 414 24.46 -6.73 -17.31
C GLN A 414 24.85 -6.58 -18.78
N ALA A 415 24.48 -7.54 -19.63
CA ALA A 415 24.73 -7.47 -21.08
C ALA A 415 24.10 -6.23 -21.74
N GLN A 416 22.97 -5.75 -21.22
CA GLN A 416 22.28 -4.54 -21.72
C GLN A 416 22.69 -3.25 -21.00
N ASN A 417 23.64 -3.29 -20.05
CA ASN A 417 23.97 -2.17 -19.16
C ASN A 417 22.74 -1.55 -18.48
N ALA A 418 21.75 -2.39 -18.13
CA ALA A 418 20.45 -1.97 -17.65
C ALA A 418 20.54 -1.18 -16.34
N LEU A 419 21.37 -1.62 -15.39
CA LEU A 419 21.56 -0.97 -14.08
C LEU A 419 22.00 0.49 -14.24
N SER A 420 22.94 0.76 -15.16
CA SER A 420 23.40 2.12 -15.44
C SER A 420 22.31 3.03 -16.03
N SER A 421 21.39 2.45 -16.80
CA SER A 421 20.25 3.16 -17.39
C SER A 421 19.17 3.43 -16.33
N ILE A 422 18.91 2.48 -15.44
CA ILE A 422 18.01 2.63 -14.29
C ILE A 422 18.53 3.71 -13.33
N ALA A 423 19.82 3.74 -13.05
CA ALA A 423 20.42 4.74 -12.16
C ALA A 423 20.15 6.19 -12.63
N LYS A 424 20.15 6.41 -13.95
CA LYS A 424 19.89 7.70 -14.60
C LYS A 424 18.41 8.08 -14.66
N ALA A 425 17.49 7.15 -14.38
CA ALA A 425 16.06 7.45 -14.38
C ALA A 425 15.71 8.42 -13.24
N GLN A 426 14.94 9.47 -13.57
CA GLN A 426 14.53 10.54 -12.68
C GLN A 426 13.03 10.79 -12.84
N SER A 427 12.42 11.32 -11.77
CA SER A 427 11.06 11.86 -11.85
C SER A 427 11.02 13.05 -12.80
N TYR A 428 9.85 13.29 -13.40
CA TYR A 428 9.65 14.43 -14.27
C TYR A 428 9.11 15.63 -13.48
N ARG A 429 9.42 16.83 -13.97
CA ARG A 429 9.02 18.11 -13.42
C ARG A 429 7.67 18.54 -13.98
N VAL A 430 6.88 19.27 -13.21
CA VAL A 430 5.57 19.75 -13.70
C VAL A 430 5.71 20.64 -14.95
N SER A 431 6.80 21.40 -15.06
CA SER A 431 7.10 22.25 -16.22
C SER A 431 7.28 21.46 -17.52
N GLN A 432 7.68 20.18 -17.44
CA GLN A 432 7.87 19.33 -18.62
C GLN A 432 6.55 18.91 -19.27
N VAL A 433 5.42 19.08 -18.57
CA VAL A 433 4.08 18.83 -19.12
C VAL A 433 3.66 19.91 -20.13
N GLY A 434 4.25 21.10 -20.05
CA GLY A 434 3.97 22.20 -20.99
C GLY A 434 2.66 22.95 -20.73
N VAL A 435 2.01 22.73 -19.58
CA VAL A 435 0.81 23.48 -19.17
C VAL A 435 1.24 24.68 -18.33
N SER A 436 0.87 25.88 -18.78
CA SER A 436 1.18 27.13 -18.06
C SER A 436 0.44 27.19 -16.72
N ASP A 437 1.10 27.72 -15.70
CA ASP A 437 0.58 27.90 -14.33
C ASP A 437 0.15 26.62 -13.59
N LEU A 438 0.34 25.43 -14.18
CA LEU A 438 0.12 24.15 -13.51
C LEU A 438 1.19 23.96 -12.43
N ARG A 439 0.74 23.87 -11.17
CA ARG A 439 1.64 23.71 -10.02
C ARG A 439 1.96 22.25 -9.69
N HIS A 440 0.95 21.38 -9.74
CA HIS A 440 1.09 19.94 -9.49
C HIS A 440 -0.18 19.23 -9.96
N PHE A 441 -0.11 17.93 -10.25
CA PHE A 441 -1.27 17.10 -10.58
C PHE A 441 -1.05 15.65 -10.18
N MET A 442 -2.14 14.90 -10.04
CA MET A 442 -2.12 13.45 -9.97
C MET A 442 -3.04 12.94 -11.06
N TYR A 443 -2.57 11.99 -11.87
CA TYR A 443 -3.36 11.46 -12.96
C TYR A 443 -3.41 9.93 -12.90
N LYS A 444 -4.62 9.41 -12.70
CA LYS A 444 -4.95 7.99 -12.77
C LYS A 444 -5.86 7.77 -13.99
N PRO A 445 -5.42 7.07 -15.04
CA PRO A 445 -6.26 6.78 -16.20
C PRO A 445 -7.46 5.93 -15.79
N PHE A 446 -8.65 6.30 -16.29
CA PHE A 446 -9.94 5.70 -15.91
C PHE A 446 -10.32 4.48 -16.77
N ASP A 447 -9.74 4.37 -17.97
CA ASP A 447 -10.01 3.31 -18.94
C ASP A 447 -8.72 2.55 -19.29
N VAL A 448 -8.38 1.53 -18.49
CA VAL A 448 -7.49 0.47 -18.96
C VAL A 448 -8.41 -0.63 -19.48
N PRO A 449 -8.47 -0.90 -20.81
CA PRO A 449 -9.37 -1.92 -21.35
C PRO A 449 -9.18 -3.25 -20.61
N ASP A 450 -10.25 -4.02 -20.35
CA ASP A 450 -10.18 -5.30 -19.63
C ASP A 450 -9.14 -6.29 -20.22
N ASN A 451 -8.88 -6.14 -21.52
CA ASN A 451 -7.92 -6.88 -22.33
C ASN A 451 -6.45 -6.54 -21.99
N HIS A 452 -6.21 -5.42 -21.32
CA HIS A 452 -4.91 -5.04 -20.77
C HIS A 452 -4.81 -5.61 -19.36
N HIS A 453 -4.11 -6.74 -19.24
CA HIS A 453 -3.73 -7.39 -17.99
C HIS A 453 -2.67 -6.58 -17.21
N GLN A 454 -2.84 -5.26 -17.08
CA GLN A 454 -1.86 -4.37 -16.47
C GLN A 454 -2.33 -3.88 -15.11
N LEU A 455 -1.39 -3.79 -14.16
CA LEU A 455 -1.59 -3.11 -12.88
C LEU A 455 -2.08 -1.68 -13.13
N ILE A 456 -3.09 -1.26 -12.37
CA ILE A 456 -3.57 0.11 -12.37
C ILE A 456 -2.41 1.01 -11.93
N GLN A 457 -2.06 1.97 -12.77
CA GLN A 457 -0.95 2.89 -12.53
C GLN A 457 -1.47 4.32 -12.40
N PHE A 458 -0.64 5.18 -11.83
CA PHE A 458 -0.84 6.62 -11.90
C PHE A 458 0.49 7.32 -12.17
N THR A 459 0.40 8.61 -12.52
CA THR A 459 1.57 9.46 -12.69
C THR A 459 1.40 10.76 -11.93
N SER A 460 2.50 11.24 -11.38
CA SER A 460 2.59 12.50 -10.63
C SER A 460 3.99 13.07 -10.86
N PRO A 461 4.13 14.38 -11.11
CA PRO A 461 5.42 15.04 -11.15
C PRO A 461 6.04 15.08 -9.75
N GLU A 462 7.30 15.48 -9.68
CA GLU A 462 7.95 15.82 -8.42
C GLU A 462 7.25 17.02 -7.74
N MET A 463 7.21 17.00 -6.40
CA MET A 463 6.67 18.11 -5.61
C MET A 463 7.73 19.23 -5.53
N GLU A 464 7.55 20.25 -6.37
CA GLU A 464 8.41 21.43 -6.43
C GLU A 464 7.81 22.61 -5.64
N ALA A 465 8.60 23.68 -5.47
CA ALA A 465 8.11 24.92 -4.88
C ALA A 465 6.78 25.37 -5.53
N PRO A 466 5.74 25.72 -4.73
CA PRO A 466 5.79 26.01 -3.30
C PRO A 466 5.60 24.80 -2.35
N TYR A 467 5.60 23.56 -2.87
CA TYR A 467 5.34 22.32 -2.13
C TYR A 467 6.62 21.52 -1.83
N ASP A 468 7.74 22.18 -1.63
CA ASP A 468 9.03 21.56 -1.33
C ASP A 468 9.21 21.23 0.17
N SER A 469 8.67 22.06 1.06
CA SER A 469 8.63 21.82 2.51
C SER A 469 7.67 20.70 2.91
N GLN A 470 7.97 19.99 4.02
CA GLN A 470 7.14 18.89 4.51
C GLN A 470 5.72 19.35 4.85
N GLU A 471 5.57 20.53 5.43
CA GLU A 471 4.28 21.13 5.77
C GLU A 471 3.44 21.40 4.51
N GLU A 472 4.04 21.97 3.46
CA GLU A 472 3.33 22.26 2.22
C GLU A 472 3.03 21.00 1.40
N LYS A 473 3.90 19.97 1.44
CA LYS A 473 3.62 18.64 0.88
C LYS A 473 2.38 18.04 1.55
N MET A 474 2.34 18.04 2.88
CA MET A 474 1.21 17.51 3.64
C MET A 474 -0.08 18.29 3.36
N ARG A 475 -0.01 19.63 3.30
CA ARG A 475 -1.15 20.47 2.95
C ARG A 475 -1.68 20.16 1.55
N LEU A 476 -0.80 20.01 0.55
CA LEU A 476 -1.20 19.66 -0.80
C LEU A 476 -1.89 18.29 -0.86
N LEU A 477 -1.36 17.29 -0.16
CA LEU A 477 -1.98 15.96 -0.06
C LEU A 477 -3.35 16.02 0.61
N ASP A 478 -3.53 16.84 1.64
CA ASP A 478 -4.83 17.04 2.28
C ASP A 478 -5.85 17.68 1.32
N LEU A 479 -5.42 18.59 0.43
CA LEU A 479 -6.28 19.11 -0.65
C LEU A 479 -6.67 18.01 -1.64
N TYR A 480 -5.73 17.15 -2.05
CA TYR A 480 -6.04 16.01 -2.91
C TYR A 480 -7.00 15.03 -2.24
N ARG A 481 -6.84 14.77 -0.93
CA ARG A 481 -7.75 13.91 -0.16
C ARG A 481 -9.15 14.49 -0.10
N ASP A 482 -9.31 15.80 0.13
CA ASP A 482 -10.62 16.46 0.11
C ASP A 482 -11.27 16.37 -1.28
N MET A 483 -10.55 16.71 -2.34
CA MET A 483 -11.06 16.63 -3.71
C MET A 483 -11.45 15.19 -4.08
N HIS A 484 -10.60 14.22 -3.78
CA HIS A 484 -10.85 12.80 -4.02
C HIS A 484 -12.07 12.30 -3.22
N GLY A 485 -12.17 12.63 -1.94
CA GLY A 485 -13.30 12.25 -1.09
C GLY A 485 -14.62 12.84 -1.59
N ARG A 486 -14.60 14.07 -2.12
CA ARG A 486 -15.78 14.74 -2.66
C ARG A 486 -16.22 14.20 -4.02
N ILE A 487 -15.28 13.93 -4.92
CA ILE A 487 -15.63 13.46 -6.28
C ILE A 487 -16.12 12.02 -6.28
N HIS A 488 -15.54 11.16 -5.42
CA HIS A 488 -15.94 9.76 -5.28
C HIS A 488 -17.06 9.53 -4.26
N ASN A 489 -17.69 10.60 -3.75
CA ASN A 489 -18.80 10.45 -2.81
C ASN A 489 -20.05 9.90 -3.52
N ALA A 490 -20.38 8.63 -3.27
CA ALA A 490 -21.55 7.97 -3.86
C ALA A 490 -22.89 8.64 -3.51
N SER A 491 -22.97 9.36 -2.38
CA SER A 491 -24.18 10.07 -1.97
C SER A 491 -24.41 11.36 -2.75
N ARG A 492 -23.34 11.92 -3.34
CA ARG A 492 -23.39 13.12 -4.18
C ARG A 492 -22.40 12.94 -5.33
N PRO A 493 -22.76 12.16 -6.37
CA PRO A 493 -21.86 11.88 -7.47
C PRO A 493 -21.54 13.18 -8.23
N LEU A 494 -20.26 13.54 -8.27
CA LEU A 494 -19.75 14.67 -9.03
C LEU A 494 -18.89 14.11 -10.17
N LYS A 495 -19.00 14.73 -11.35
CA LYS A 495 -18.14 14.42 -12.51
C LYS A 495 -16.98 15.39 -12.67
N LEU A 496 -17.09 16.55 -12.02
CA LEU A 496 -16.13 17.63 -12.11
C LEU A 496 -16.25 18.48 -10.86
N ILE A 497 -15.11 18.86 -10.30
CA ILE A 497 -15.01 19.84 -9.22
C ILE A 497 -14.06 20.93 -9.70
N TYR A 498 -14.54 22.16 -9.72
CA TYR A 498 -13.73 23.36 -9.85
C TYR A 498 -13.84 24.14 -8.54
N HIS A 499 -12.73 24.27 -7.81
CA HIS A 499 -12.71 24.91 -6.50
C HIS A 499 -11.59 25.95 -6.42
N VAL A 500 -11.98 27.22 -6.26
CA VAL A 500 -11.04 28.33 -6.07
C VAL A 500 -10.77 28.48 -4.57
N ALA A 501 -9.58 28.08 -4.13
CA ALA A 501 -9.10 28.32 -2.77
C ALA A 501 -8.23 29.59 -2.72
N ALA A 502 -7.80 29.98 -1.52
CA ALA A 502 -7.02 31.20 -1.33
C ALA A 502 -5.64 31.18 -2.00
N ARG A 503 -5.03 29.99 -2.14
CA ARG A 503 -3.67 29.81 -2.68
C ARG A 503 -3.62 29.08 -4.02
N GLU A 504 -4.58 28.19 -4.28
CA GLU A 504 -4.67 27.35 -5.46
C GLU A 504 -6.08 27.33 -6.03
N THR A 505 -6.17 27.11 -7.34
CA THR A 505 -7.39 26.61 -7.97
C THR A 505 -7.26 25.10 -8.15
N LEU A 506 -8.20 24.35 -7.59
CA LEU A 506 -8.24 22.89 -7.64
C LEU A 506 -9.22 22.44 -8.72
N LEU A 507 -8.81 21.42 -9.48
CA LEU A 507 -9.62 20.74 -10.47
C LEU A 507 -9.57 19.24 -10.19
N ALA A 508 -10.73 18.59 -10.15
CA ALA A 508 -10.83 17.13 -10.09
C ALA A 508 -11.92 16.66 -11.05
N TRP A 509 -11.70 15.56 -11.77
CA TRP A 509 -12.62 14.97 -12.72
C TRP A 509 -12.54 13.44 -12.67
#